data_AF-A0A7I0JUY4-F1
#
_entry.id   AF-A0A7I0JUY4-F1
#
_cell.length_a   1.000
_cell.length_b   1.000
_cell.length_c   1.000
_cell.angle_alpha   90.00
_cell.angle_beta   90.00
_cell.angle_gamma   90.00
#
_symmetry.space_group_name_H-M   'P 1'
#
loop_
_entity.id
_entity.type
_entity.pdbx_description
1 polymer ?
#
loop_
_entity_poly.entity_id
_entity_poly.type
_entity_poly.pdbx_seq_one_letter_code
_entity_poly.pdbx_strand_id
1 'polypeptide(L)'
;MTTRKERLRKLVKVQEQLKALHETRHATFVAAAGTAEAEARELVEHFDADQSLAGLFPDLYHRRIANALVRQEASLESARQEAGLIATATARTNMVERAYKDVRRRDERERSDRERLDLIAQKREQE
;
A
#
# COMPACT_ATOMS: atom_id res chain seq x y z
N MET A 1 -15.76 17.92 -22.60
CA MET A 1 -14.69 16.92 -22.84
C MET A 1 -13.70 17.01 -21.68
N THR A 2 -13.42 15.92 -20.96
CA THR A 2 -12.45 15.95 -19.85
C THR A 2 -11.03 16.11 -20.38
N THR A 3 -10.24 16.99 -19.76
CA THR A 3 -8.88 17.26 -20.22
C THR A 3 -7.95 16.09 -19.87
N ARG A 4 -6.85 15.90 -20.63
CA ARG A 4 -5.84 14.88 -20.31
C ARG A 4 -5.30 15.05 -18.88
N LYS A 5 -5.13 16.30 -18.43
CA LYS A 5 -4.72 16.66 -17.07
C LYS A 5 -5.69 16.17 -16.01
N GLU A 6 -6.99 16.36 -16.20
CA GLU A 6 -8.02 15.87 -15.28
C GLU A 6 -8.06 14.34 -15.20
N ARG A 7 -7.91 13.65 -16.33
CA ARG A 7 -7.86 12.18 -16.37
C ARG A 7 -6.65 11.64 -15.61
N LEU A 8 -5.47 12.23 -15.81
CA LEU A 8 -4.26 11.86 -15.07
C LEU A 8 -4.40 12.16 -13.57
N ARG A 9 -4.98 13.29 -13.19
CA ARG A 9 -5.25 13.61 -11.78
C ARG A 9 -6.14 12.56 -11.11
N LYS A 10 -7.21 12.13 -11.78
CA LYS A 10 -8.08 11.06 -11.28
C LYS A 10 -7.32 9.73 -11.18
N LEU A 11 -6.49 9.43 -12.17
CA LEU A 11 -5.70 8.20 -12.17
C LEU A 11 -4.70 8.16 -11.01
N VAL A 12 -4.01 9.27 -10.69
CA VAL A 12 -3.13 9.35 -9.51
C VAL A 12 -3.90 8.97 -8.24
N LYS A 13 -5.06 9.59 -8.02
CA LYS A 13 -5.89 9.30 -6.83
C LYS A 13 -6.28 7.83 -6.72
N VAL A 14 -6.69 7.21 -7.83
CA VAL A 14 -7.07 5.79 -7.84
C VAL A 14 -5.86 4.90 -7.54
N GLN A 15 -4.68 5.22 -8.09
CA GLN A 15 -3.46 4.45 -7.80
C GLN A 15 -3.02 4.61 -6.34
N GLU A 16 -3.16 5.79 -5.75
CA GLU A 16 -2.93 6.02 -4.31
C GLU A 16 -3.88 5.19 -3.44
N GLN A 17 -5.17 5.14 -3.80
CA GLN A 17 -6.16 4.31 -3.09
C GLN A 17 -5.86 2.82 -3.18
N LEU A 18 -5.45 2.34 -4.36
CA LEU A 18 -5.05 0.94 -4.55
C LEU A 18 -3.79 0.62 -3.72
N LYS A 19 -2.81 1.52 -3.70
CA LYS A 19 -1.63 1.37 -2.85
C LYS A 19 -2.01 1.27 -1.37
N ALA A 20 -2.86 2.17 -0.88
CA ALA A 20 -3.33 2.17 0.50
C ALA A 20 -4.09 0.88 0.87
N LEU A 21 -4.86 0.31 -0.07
CA LEU A 21 -5.52 -0.98 0.12
C LEU A 21 -4.50 -2.11 0.33
N HIS A 22 -3.43 -2.16 -0.47
CA HIS A 22 -2.38 -3.18 -0.28
C HIS A 22 -1.60 -2.96 1.02
N GLU A 23 -1.33 -1.71 1.40
CA GLU A 23 -0.67 -1.38 2.67
C GLU A 23 -1.49 -1.83 3.89
N THR A 24 -2.80 -1.58 3.88
CA THR A 24 -3.69 -2.03 4.97
C THR A 24 -3.79 -3.55 5.07
N ARG A 25 -3.86 -4.26 3.93
CA ARG A 25 -3.83 -5.72 3.89
C ARG A 25 -2.51 -6.27 4.40
N HIS A 26 -1.39 -5.72 3.95
CA HIS A 26 -0.06 -6.08 4.43
C HIS A 26 0.04 -5.92 5.95
N ALA A 27 -0.38 -4.78 6.50
CA ALA A 27 -0.39 -4.55 7.93
C ALA A 27 -1.26 -5.57 8.69
N THR A 28 -2.40 -5.95 8.13
CA THR A 28 -3.30 -6.96 8.71
C THR A 28 -2.64 -8.34 8.76
N PHE A 29 -1.96 -8.75 7.69
CA PHE A 29 -1.24 -10.03 7.66
C PHE A 29 -0.04 -10.05 8.59
N VAL A 30 0.70 -8.94 8.71
CA VAL A 30 1.79 -8.81 9.68
C VAL A 30 1.27 -8.88 11.11
N ALA A 31 0.15 -8.21 11.40
CA ALA A 31 -0.48 -8.29 12.71
C ALA A 31 -0.95 -9.72 13.04
N ALA A 32 -1.59 -10.39 12.08
CA ALA A 32 -2.03 -11.79 12.23
C ALA A 32 -0.87 -12.77 12.44
N ALA A 33 0.27 -12.54 11.77
CA ALA A 33 1.48 -13.31 12.02
C ALA A 33 2.00 -13.09 13.46
N GLY A 34 2.05 -11.83 13.91
CA GLY A 34 2.47 -11.50 15.27
C GLY A 34 1.57 -12.08 16.35
N THR A 35 0.26 -12.10 16.15
CA THR A 35 -0.68 -12.72 17.10
C THR A 35 -0.54 -14.25 17.14
N ALA A 36 -0.35 -14.89 15.98
CA ALA A 36 -0.13 -16.33 15.92
C ALA A 36 1.21 -16.73 16.58
N GLU A 37 2.25 -15.92 16.44
CA GLU A 37 3.54 -16.09 17.11
C GLU A 37 3.42 -15.94 18.63
N ALA A 38 2.68 -14.93 19.09
CA ALA A 38 2.41 -14.73 20.51
C ALA A 38 1.64 -15.92 21.11
N GLU A 39 0.57 -16.39 20.43
CA GLU A 39 -0.17 -17.58 20.87
C GLU A 39 0.73 -18.81 20.96
N ALA A 40 1.62 -19.02 19.98
CA ALA A 40 2.57 -20.13 20.00
C ALA A 40 3.53 -20.04 21.20
N ARG A 41 4.05 -18.84 21.51
CA ARG A 41 4.93 -18.61 22.68
C ARG A 41 4.20 -18.84 23.99
N GLU A 42 3.01 -18.30 24.15
CA GLU A 42 2.18 -18.49 25.35
C GLU A 42 1.88 -19.98 25.59
N LEU A 43 1.64 -20.75 24.52
CA LEU A 43 1.40 -22.20 24.61
C LEU A 43 2.66 -22.98 25.03
N VAL A 44 3.85 -22.54 24.60
CA VAL A 44 5.13 -23.14 25.02
C VAL A 44 5.44 -22.78 26.47
N GLU A 45 5.29 -21.51 26.86
CA GLU A 45 5.49 -21.07 28.25
C GLU A 45 4.51 -21.77 29.21
N HIS A 46 3.27 -21.95 28.79
CA HIS A 46 2.30 -22.72 29.57
C HIS A 46 2.61 -24.22 29.60
N PHE A 47 3.25 -24.78 28.57
CA PHE A 47 3.68 -26.18 28.59
C PHE A 47 4.74 -26.40 29.69
N ASP A 48 5.71 -25.49 29.81
CA ASP A 48 6.83 -25.58 30.75
C ASP A 48 6.46 -25.23 32.21
N ALA A 49 5.23 -24.77 32.48
CA ALA A 49 4.80 -24.39 33.82
C ALA A 49 4.39 -25.61 34.69
N ASP A 50 4.81 -25.62 35.96
CA ASP A 50 4.60 -26.72 36.94
C ASP A 50 3.11 -27.06 37.25
N GLN A 51 2.16 -26.19 36.89
CA GLN A 51 0.72 -26.40 37.07
C GLN A 51 -0.03 -26.75 35.78
N SER A 52 0.68 -27.01 34.68
CA SER A 52 0.03 -27.19 33.39
C SER A 52 -0.60 -28.58 33.23
N LEU A 53 -1.78 -28.62 32.60
CA LEU A 53 -2.39 -29.87 32.13
C LEU A 53 -1.61 -30.50 30.97
N ALA A 54 -0.47 -29.93 30.56
CA ALA A 54 0.29 -30.39 29.42
C ALA A 54 0.92 -31.77 29.65
N GLY A 55 1.21 -32.14 30.91
CA GLY A 55 1.62 -33.50 31.26
C GLY A 55 0.54 -34.56 30.99
N LEU A 56 -0.74 -34.16 30.96
CA LEU A 56 -1.87 -35.06 30.68
C LEU A 56 -2.24 -35.09 29.19
N PHE A 57 -1.98 -34.01 28.45
CA PHE A 57 -2.36 -33.87 27.03
C PHE A 57 -1.25 -33.24 26.15
N PRO A 58 -0.05 -33.84 26.09
CA PRO A 58 1.07 -33.28 25.33
C PRO A 58 0.77 -33.16 23.83
N ASP A 59 0.05 -34.13 23.25
CA ASP A 59 -0.31 -34.14 21.83
C ASP A 59 -1.23 -32.97 21.44
N LEU A 60 -2.11 -32.55 22.35
CA LEU A 60 -3.00 -31.40 22.12
C LEU A 60 -2.19 -30.10 22.02
N TYR A 61 -1.21 -29.92 22.92
CA TYR A 61 -0.32 -28.77 22.92
C TYR A 61 0.56 -28.74 21.68
N HIS A 62 1.23 -29.83 21.34
CA HIS A 62 2.05 -29.91 20.12
C HIS A 62 1.25 -29.60 18.87
N ARG A 63 0.03 -30.14 18.76
CA ARG A 63 -0.86 -29.85 17.62
C ARG A 63 -1.27 -28.38 17.58
N ARG A 64 -1.55 -27.76 18.72
CA ARG A 64 -1.97 -26.36 18.78
C ARG A 64 -0.81 -25.40 18.47
N ILE A 65 0.38 -25.69 18.98
CA ILE A 65 1.61 -24.96 18.65
C ILE A 65 1.91 -25.10 17.14
N ALA A 66 1.88 -26.32 16.60
CA ALA A 66 2.08 -26.54 15.17
C ALA A 66 1.05 -25.77 14.32
N ASN A 67 -0.22 -25.78 14.70
CA ASN A 67 -1.27 -25.01 14.01
C ASN A 67 -1.05 -23.49 14.11
N ALA A 68 -0.54 -22.98 15.25
CA ALA A 68 -0.21 -21.56 15.40
C ALA A 68 0.96 -21.17 14.48
N LEU A 69 2.02 -21.98 14.42
CA LEU A 69 3.14 -21.77 13.52
C LEU A 69 2.74 -21.82 12.04
N VAL A 70 1.91 -22.78 11.63
CA VAL A 70 1.39 -22.85 10.26
C VAL A 70 0.58 -21.59 9.90
N ARG A 71 -0.25 -21.09 10.83
CA ARG A 71 -1.00 -19.84 10.61
C ARG A 71 -0.08 -18.62 10.53
N GLN A 72 0.97 -18.58 11.34
CA GLN A 72 2.00 -17.53 11.29
C GLN A 72 2.68 -17.53 9.91
N GLU A 73 3.14 -18.69 9.44
CA GLU A 73 3.84 -18.84 8.17
C GLU A 73 2.96 -18.45 6.99
N ALA A 74 1.71 -18.92 6.94
CA ALA A 74 0.75 -18.55 5.91
C ALA A 74 0.46 -17.03 5.90
N SER A 75 0.38 -16.40 7.08
CA SER A 75 0.18 -14.95 7.21
C SER A 75 1.42 -14.17 6.73
N LEU A 76 2.63 -14.64 7.03
CA LEU A 76 3.87 -14.04 6.54
C LEU A 76 4.02 -14.18 5.02
N GLU A 77 3.65 -15.33 4.45
CA GLU A 77 3.66 -15.52 3.00
C GLU A 77 2.69 -14.55 2.31
N SER A 78 1.47 -14.42 2.83
CA SER A 78 0.48 -13.45 2.37
C SER A 78 0.99 -12.01 2.49
N ALA A 79 1.66 -11.68 3.60
CA ALA A 79 2.29 -10.37 3.79
C ALA A 79 3.39 -10.09 2.75
N ARG A 80 4.22 -11.09 2.40
CA ARG A 80 5.26 -10.98 1.36
C ARG A 80 4.66 -10.74 -0.02
N GLN A 81 3.57 -11.44 -0.35
CA GLN A 81 2.85 -11.24 -1.62
C GLN A 81 2.31 -9.80 -1.71
N GLU A 82 1.67 -9.32 -0.64
CA GLU A 82 1.17 -7.93 -0.58
C GLU A 82 2.31 -6.90 -0.68
N ALA A 83 3.48 -7.16 -0.07
CA ALA A 83 4.64 -6.28 -0.21
C ALA A 83 5.10 -6.13 -1.67
N GLY A 84 5.07 -7.22 -2.46
CA GLY A 84 5.32 -7.18 -3.90
C GLY A 84 4.29 -6.34 -4.68
N LEU A 85 3.02 -6.42 -4.27
CA LEU A 85 1.94 -5.60 -4.84
C LEU A 85 2.11 -4.12 -4.48
N ILE A 86 2.50 -3.79 -3.25
CA ILE A 86 2.81 -2.41 -2.82
C ILE A 86 3.96 -1.83 -3.64
N ALA A 87 5.03 -2.60 -3.87
CA ALA A 87 6.17 -2.15 -4.67
C ALA A 87 5.74 -1.83 -6.11
N THR A 88 4.95 -2.72 -6.71
CA THR A 88 4.40 -2.54 -8.07
C THR A 88 3.45 -1.34 -8.13
N ALA A 89 2.55 -1.20 -7.16
CA ALA A 89 1.62 -0.08 -7.07
C ALA A 89 2.37 1.25 -6.91
N THR A 90 3.41 1.29 -6.07
CA THR A 90 4.26 2.47 -5.88
C THR A 90 4.96 2.87 -7.19
N ALA A 91 5.51 1.91 -7.93
CA ALA A 91 6.11 2.19 -9.24
C ALA A 91 5.09 2.80 -10.22
N ARG A 92 3.87 2.25 -10.27
CA ARG A 92 2.79 2.78 -11.13
C ARG A 92 2.36 4.19 -10.71
N THR A 93 2.14 4.45 -9.42
CA THR A 93 1.79 5.79 -8.91
C THR A 93 2.86 6.81 -9.30
N ASN A 94 4.14 6.48 -9.11
CA ASN A 94 5.25 7.34 -9.48
C ASN A 94 5.27 7.68 -10.98
N MET A 95 4.99 6.70 -11.86
CA MET A 95 4.91 6.94 -13.30
C MET A 95 3.76 7.89 -13.66
N VAL A 96 2.57 7.66 -13.08
CA VAL A 96 1.39 8.49 -13.35
C VAL A 96 1.57 9.91 -12.81
N GLU A 97 2.16 10.07 -11.63
CA GLU A 97 2.49 11.37 -11.06
C GLU A 97 3.45 12.17 -11.95
N ARG A 98 4.50 11.52 -12.47
CA ARG A 98 5.44 12.16 -13.40
C ARG A 98 4.70 12.64 -14.65
N ALA A 99 3.89 11.78 -15.26
CA ALA A 99 3.08 12.14 -16.42
C ALA A 99 2.11 13.30 -16.13
N TYR A 100 1.49 13.33 -14.95
CA TYR A 100 0.63 14.41 -14.52
C TYR A 100 1.39 15.73 -14.36
N LYS A 101 2.56 15.71 -13.70
CA LYS A 101 3.43 16.88 -13.51
C LYS A 101 3.90 17.44 -14.86
N ASP A 102 4.23 16.59 -15.81
CA ASP A 102 4.67 17.01 -17.14
C ASP A 102 3.57 17.68 -17.96
N VAL A 103 2.37 17.10 -17.97
CA VAL A 103 1.21 17.72 -18.63
C VAL A 103 0.85 19.04 -17.95
N ARG A 104 0.86 19.09 -16.62
CA ARG A 104 0.59 20.32 -15.87
C ARG A 104 1.56 21.44 -16.24
N ARG A 105 2.86 21.16 -16.33
CA ARG A 105 3.89 22.14 -16.72
C ARG A 105 3.73 22.60 -18.18
N ARG A 106 3.26 21.73 -19.07
CA ARG A 106 2.98 22.11 -20.47
C ARG A 106 1.77 23.04 -20.54
N ASP A 107 0.68 22.69 -19.87
CA ASP A 107 -0.52 23.53 -19.80
C ASP A 107 -0.22 24.91 -19.20
N GLU A 108 0.61 24.99 -18.15
CA GLU A 108 1.01 26.26 -17.53
C GLU A 108 1.86 27.13 -18.48
N ARG A 109 2.77 26.52 -19.25
CA ARG A 109 3.57 27.22 -20.27
C ARG A 109 2.71 27.73 -21.42
N GLU A 110 1.88 26.87 -22.00
CA GLU A 110 0.98 27.25 -23.10
C GLU A 110 0.03 28.38 -22.69
N ARG A 111 -0.46 28.35 -21.45
CA ARG A 111 -1.29 29.43 -20.90
C ARG A 111 -0.52 30.73 -20.76
N SER A 112 0.70 30.69 -20.20
CA SER A 112 1.54 31.88 -20.06
C SER A 112 1.91 32.48 -21.41
N ASP A 113 2.20 31.64 -22.42
CA ASP A 113 2.51 32.10 -23.77
C ASP A 113 1.29 32.74 -24.45
N ARG A 114 0.08 32.18 -24.27
CA ARG A 114 -1.16 32.83 -24.72
C ARG A 114 -1.39 34.17 -24.05
N GLU A 115 -1.27 34.23 -22.72
CA GLU A 115 -1.44 35.48 -21.96
C GLU A 115 -0.44 36.56 -22.43
N ARG A 116 0.79 36.19 -22.77
CA ARG A 116 1.79 37.10 -23.35
C ARG A 116 1.39 37.59 -24.75
N LEU A 117 0.91 36.69 -25.62
CA LEU A 117 0.46 37.06 -26.96
C LEU A 117 -0.76 37.98 -26.91
N ASP A 118 -1.70 37.72 -26.02
CA ASP A 118 -2.89 38.56 -25.82
C ASP A 118 -2.49 39.98 -25.36
N LEU A 119 -1.52 40.10 -24.45
CA LEU A 119 -0.98 41.41 -24.03
C LEU A 119 -0.30 42.16 -25.18
N ILE A 120 0.41 41.46 -26.07
CA ILE A 120 1.04 42.07 -27.25
C ILE A 120 -0.03 42.52 -28.26
N ALA A 121 -1.06 41.70 -28.48
CA ALA A 121 -2.18 42.03 -29.36
C ALA A 121 -2.93 43.28 -28.87
N GLN A 122 -3.25 43.33 -27.56
CA GLN A 122 -3.89 44.50 -26.95
C GLN A 122 -3.03 45.76 -27.07
N LYS A 123 -1.70 45.67 -26.89
CA LYS A 123 -0.80 46.81 -27.10
C LYS A 123 -0.80 47.31 -28.54
N ARG A 124 -0.87 46.41 -29.53
CA ARG A 124 -0.95 46.78 -30.95
C ARG A 124 -2.28 47.40 -31.36
N GLU A 125 -3.38 47.06 -30.69
CA GLU A 125 -4.69 47.68 -30.94
C GLU A 125 -4.84 49.08 -30.31
N GLN A 126 -3.95 49.44 -29.38
CA GLN A 126 -3.96 50.74 -28.70
C GLN A 126 -3.03 51.78 -29.34
N GLU A 127 -2.20 51.38 -30.31
CA GLU A 127 -1.41 52.27 -31.18
C GLU A 127 -2.18 52.61 -32.47
#